data_AF-A0A3E0VLP2-F1
#
_entry.id   AF-A0A3E0VLP2-F1
#
_cell.length_a   1.000
_cell.length_b   1.000
_cell.length_c   1.000
_cell.angle_alpha   90.00
_cell.angle_beta   90.00
_cell.angle_gamma   90.00
#
_symmetry.space_group_name_H-M   'P 1'
#
loop_
_entity.id
_entity.type
_entity.pdbx_description
1 polymer ?
#
loop_
_entity_poly.entity_id
_entity_poly.type
_entity_poly.pdbx_seq_one_letter_code
_entity_poly.pdbx_strand_id
1 'polypeptide(L)'
;MSSLRVSQVHTVDAAAGRHFLVVGEVEHGNAWGRVLGFPTANIPMAADGVDLEGVWAGSVTFTAEGVSQHYVSAVSVGTRPTYYADGILLLEAFLLDFTGDLYGRTLTVALHERIRGQVAYTGSEALIAQLRVDVEQVRSWAADH
;
A
#
# COMPACT_ATOMS: atom_id res chain seq x y z
N MET A 1 9.25 9.37 23.53
CA MET A 1 8.98 8.04 22.95
C MET A 1 7.62 8.13 22.28
N SER A 2 7.59 8.42 20.98
CA SER A 2 6.32 8.45 20.23
C SER A 2 5.85 7.01 20.10
N SER A 3 4.67 6.70 20.65
CA SER A 3 4.00 5.43 20.42
C SER A 3 3.81 5.30 18.91
N LEU A 4 4.45 4.31 18.28
CA LEU A 4 4.09 3.90 16.93
C LEU A 4 2.59 3.59 16.98
N ARG A 5 1.77 4.36 16.27
CA ARG A 5 0.37 4.01 16.03
C ARG A 5 0.40 2.89 15.00
N VAL A 6 0.61 1.68 15.50
CA VAL A 6 0.58 0.48 14.68
C VAL A 6 -0.80 0.39 14.03
N SER A 7 -0.82 0.35 12.71
CA SER A 7 -2.06 0.20 11.94
C SER A 7 -2.77 -1.11 12.31
N GLN A 8 -4.08 -1.06 12.49
CA GLN A 8 -4.89 -2.27 12.73
C GLN A 8 -5.27 -2.91 11.40
N VAL A 9 -5.08 -4.22 11.29
CA VAL A 9 -5.59 -5.03 10.18
C VAL A 9 -6.95 -5.58 10.57
N HIS A 10 -7.93 -5.42 9.69
CA HIS A 10 -9.26 -6.01 9.85
C HIS A 10 -9.57 -6.91 8.66
N THR A 11 -10.06 -8.11 8.92
CA THR A 11 -10.58 -9.00 7.88
C THR A 11 -12.04 -8.68 7.61
N VAL A 12 -12.40 -8.50 6.34
CA VAL A 12 -13.78 -8.27 5.90
C VAL A 12 -14.16 -9.34 4.89
N ASP A 13 -15.21 -10.11 5.19
CA ASP A 13 -15.82 -11.01 4.22
C ASP A 13 -16.84 -10.21 3.38
N ALA A 14 -16.64 -10.16 2.07
CA ALA A 14 -17.51 -9.48 1.11
C ALA A 14 -18.01 -10.49 0.06
N ALA A 15 -19.03 -10.09 -0.72
CA ALA A 15 -19.57 -10.94 -1.79
C ALA A 15 -18.52 -11.31 -2.86
N ALA A 16 -17.54 -10.42 -3.08
CA ALA A 16 -16.43 -10.62 -4.00
C ALA A 16 -15.24 -11.39 -3.39
N GLY A 17 -15.31 -11.78 -2.11
CA GLY A 17 -14.24 -12.49 -1.41
C GLY A 17 -13.81 -11.79 -0.12
N ARG A 18 -12.69 -12.24 0.43
CA ARG A 18 -12.11 -11.70 1.65
C ARG A 18 -11.14 -10.57 1.32
N HIS A 19 -11.30 -9.44 2.00
CA HIS A 19 -10.39 -8.31 1.89
C HIS A 19 -9.79 -7.98 3.26
N PHE A 20 -8.64 -7.30 3.25
CA PHE A 20 -7.98 -6.81 4.47
C PHE A 20 -8.02 -5.29 4.49
N LEU A 21 -8.47 -4.70 5.59
CA LEU A 21 -8.47 -3.26 5.79
C LEU A 21 -7.33 -2.87 6.72
N VAL A 22 -6.57 -1.86 6.31
CA VAL A 22 -5.48 -1.28 7.07
C VAL A 22 -5.80 0.19 7.28
N VAL A 23 -5.87 0.61 8.54
CA VAL A 23 -6.05 2.03 8.88
C VAL A 23 -4.79 2.54 9.55
N GLY A 24 -4.16 3.54 8.97
CA GLY A 24 -2.89 4.06 9.47
C GLY A 24 -2.54 5.44 8.96
N GLU A 25 -1.60 6.09 9.66
CA GLU A 25 -1.07 7.39 9.27
C GLU A 25 0.06 7.22 8.25
N VAL A 26 0.08 8.07 7.23
CA VAL A 26 1.16 8.08 6.23
C VAL A 26 2.42 8.71 6.82
N GLU A 27 3.47 7.89 6.90
CA GLU A 27 4.80 8.32 7.31
C GLU A 27 5.62 8.84 6.13
N HIS A 28 6.66 9.60 6.47
CA HIS A 28 7.70 9.94 5.50
C HIS A 28 8.59 8.72 5.25
N GLY A 29 8.53 8.19 4.02
CA GLY A 29 9.50 7.21 3.52
C GLY A 29 10.81 7.87 3.07
N ASN A 30 11.68 7.11 2.41
CA ASN A 30 12.90 7.64 1.78
C ASN A 30 12.64 8.42 0.47
N ALA A 31 11.36 8.66 0.14
CA ALA A 31 10.90 9.31 -1.09
C ALA A 31 11.41 8.69 -2.41
N TRP A 32 11.92 7.46 -2.38
CA TRP A 32 12.57 6.85 -3.55
C TRP A 32 11.57 6.53 -4.66
N GLY A 33 10.35 6.09 -4.29
CA GLY A 33 9.26 5.88 -5.24
C GLY A 33 8.96 7.13 -6.07
N ARG A 34 8.99 8.33 -5.47
CA ARG A 34 8.78 9.60 -6.19
C ARG A 34 9.84 9.82 -7.27
N VAL A 35 11.10 9.49 -7.01
CA VAL A 35 12.20 9.59 -8.00
C VAL A 35 11.99 8.62 -9.17
N LEU A 36 11.40 7.45 -8.90
CA LEU A 36 11.09 6.44 -9.92
C LEU A 36 9.79 6.71 -10.68
N GLY A 37 9.02 7.73 -10.31
CA GLY A 37 7.70 8.04 -10.88
C GLY A 37 6.53 7.29 -10.22
N PHE A 38 6.75 6.63 -9.10
CA PHE A 38 5.75 5.87 -8.33
C PHE A 38 5.71 6.35 -6.87
N PRO A 39 5.22 7.58 -6.58
CA PRO A 39 5.07 8.05 -5.20
C PRO A 39 4.11 7.16 -4.41
N THR A 40 4.56 6.63 -3.27
CA THR A 40 3.74 5.77 -2.40
C THR A 40 3.41 6.46 -1.08
N ALA A 41 2.22 6.17 -0.57
CA ALA A 41 1.88 6.40 0.83
C ALA A 41 2.38 5.23 1.67
N ASN A 42 3.23 5.52 2.65
CA ASN A 42 3.93 4.53 3.45
C ASN A 42 3.27 4.42 4.84
N ILE A 43 2.75 3.25 5.19
CA ILE A 43 2.01 2.98 6.42
C ILE A 43 2.63 1.78 7.12
N PRO A 44 3.30 1.96 8.28
CA PRO A 44 3.78 0.85 9.08
C PRO A 44 2.63 0.11 9.75
N MET A 45 2.75 -1.21 9.82
CA MET A 45 1.81 -2.09 10.51
C MET A 45 2.56 -3.18 11.26
N ALA A 46 1.96 -3.70 12.32
CA ALA A 46 2.53 -4.86 13.00
C ALA A 46 2.24 -6.10 12.19
N ALA A 47 3.18 -7.03 12.20
CA ALA A 47 2.91 -8.40 11.81
C ALA A 47 1.98 -9.01 12.87
N ASP A 48 0.69 -9.07 12.59
CA ASP A 48 -0.36 -9.61 13.47
C ASP A 48 -0.64 -11.10 13.22
N GLY A 49 0.27 -11.78 12.52
CA GLY A 49 0.18 -13.20 12.18
C GLY A 49 -0.56 -13.49 10.87
N VAL A 50 -1.04 -12.46 10.15
CA VAL A 50 -1.63 -12.60 8.82
C VAL A 50 -0.54 -12.49 7.74
N ASP A 51 -0.47 -13.45 6.82
CA ASP A 51 0.42 -13.37 5.65
C ASP A 51 -0.14 -12.36 4.63
N LEU A 52 0.30 -11.11 4.77
CA LEU A 52 -0.05 -10.02 3.85
C LEU A 52 1.06 -9.69 2.87
N GLU A 53 2.26 -10.28 3.00
CA GLU A 53 3.41 -9.90 2.17
C GLU A 53 3.11 -10.11 0.69
N GLY A 54 3.37 -9.13 -0.15
CA GLY A 54 3.12 -9.25 -1.59
C GLY A 54 2.66 -7.95 -2.21
N VAL A 55 2.22 -8.04 -3.46
CA VAL A 55 1.61 -6.92 -4.17
C VAL A 55 0.15 -7.22 -4.41
N TRP A 56 -0.68 -6.22 -4.15
CA TRP A 56 -2.12 -6.31 -4.12
C TRP A 56 -2.75 -5.26 -5.04
N ALA A 57 -3.84 -5.64 -5.69
CA ALA A 57 -4.85 -4.69 -6.12
C ALA A 57 -5.64 -4.25 -4.89
N GLY A 58 -5.78 -2.94 -4.72
CA GLY A 58 -6.33 -2.33 -3.52
C GLY A 58 -7.10 -1.05 -3.80
N SER A 59 -7.68 -0.49 -2.75
CA SER A 59 -8.26 0.85 -2.78
C SER A 59 -7.88 1.64 -1.54
N VAL A 60 -7.78 2.96 -1.69
CA VAL A 60 -7.46 3.90 -0.63
C VAL A 60 -8.60 4.88 -0.46
N THR A 61 -9.04 5.06 0.78
CA THR A 61 -10.08 6.04 1.15
C THR A 61 -9.55 6.98 2.21
N PHE A 62 -9.82 8.29 2.07
CA PHE A 62 -9.49 9.31 3.06
C PHE A 62 -10.41 10.53 2.91
N THR A 63 -10.41 11.43 3.89
CA THR A 63 -11.17 12.69 3.81
C THR A 63 -10.26 13.87 3.50
N ALA A 64 -10.63 14.68 2.51
CA ALA A 64 -10.00 15.95 2.18
C ALA A 64 -11.06 17.03 2.06
N GLU A 65 -10.89 18.15 2.78
CA GLU A 65 -11.82 19.30 2.74
C GLU A 65 -13.28 18.93 3.04
N GLY A 66 -13.49 17.95 3.93
CA GLY A 66 -14.83 17.47 4.28
C GLY A 66 -15.45 16.51 3.26
N VAL A 67 -14.73 16.16 2.19
CA VAL A 67 -15.18 15.25 1.14
C VAL A 67 -14.42 13.93 1.21
N SER A 68 -15.14 12.81 1.11
CA SER A 68 -14.55 11.48 1.01
C SER A 68 -13.90 11.30 -0.36
N GLN A 69 -12.62 10.97 -0.36
CA GLN A 69 -11.82 10.66 -1.53
C GLN A 69 -11.61 9.16 -1.61
N HIS A 70 -11.66 8.60 -2.83
CA HIS A 70 -11.48 7.18 -3.08
C HIS A 70 -10.64 6.97 -4.33
N TYR A 71 -9.61 6.13 -4.22
CA TYR A 71 -8.68 5.84 -5.32
C TYR A 71 -8.38 4.34 -5.38
N VAL A 72 -8.28 3.80 -6.60
CA VAL A 72 -7.65 2.49 -6.83
C VAL A 72 -6.16 2.60 -6.54
N SER A 73 -5.56 1.55 -6.00
CA SER A 73 -4.14 1.54 -5.65
C SER A 73 -3.47 0.20 -5.92
N ALA A 74 -2.23 0.25 -6.42
CA ALA A 74 -1.31 -0.87 -6.33
C ALA A 74 -0.59 -0.79 -4.98
N VAL A 75 -0.68 -1.87 -4.18
CA VAL A 75 -0.21 -1.87 -2.79
C VAL A 75 0.86 -2.94 -2.61
N SER A 76 2.06 -2.53 -2.21
CA SER A 76 3.13 -3.46 -1.80
C SER A 76 3.14 -3.57 -0.29
N VAL A 77 3.14 -4.80 0.23
CA VAL A 77 3.32 -5.09 1.66
C VAL A 77 4.56 -5.96 1.81
N GLY A 78 5.49 -5.53 2.65
CA GLY A 78 6.73 -6.28 2.88
C GLY A 78 7.51 -5.78 4.08
N THR A 79 8.62 -6.43 4.38
CA THR A 79 9.52 -6.01 5.47
C THR A 79 10.52 -4.95 4.99
N ARG A 80 10.92 -4.06 5.90
CA ARG A 80 12.00 -3.09 5.64
C ARG A 80 13.00 -3.09 6.80
N PRO A 81 13.84 -4.14 6.92
CA PRO A 81 14.66 -4.40 8.11
C PRO A 81 15.66 -3.29 8.44
N THR A 82 16.07 -2.50 7.44
CA THR A 82 17.00 -1.38 7.62
C THR A 82 16.36 -0.14 8.21
N TYR A 83 15.03 -0.07 8.29
CA TYR A 83 14.29 1.11 8.73
C TYR A 83 13.33 0.84 9.89
N TYR A 84 12.71 -0.34 9.92
CA TYR A 84 11.83 -0.76 11.01
C TYR A 84 12.45 -1.93 11.78
N ALA A 85 12.13 -2.02 13.08
CA ALA A 85 12.50 -3.17 13.90
C ALA A 85 11.81 -4.45 13.40
N ASP A 86 12.36 -5.61 13.79
CA ASP A 86 11.77 -6.91 13.48
C ASP A 86 10.28 -6.98 13.89
N GLY A 87 9.46 -7.58 13.03
CA GLY A 87 8.02 -7.72 13.26
C GLY A 87 7.16 -6.54 12.77
N ILE A 88 7.73 -5.57 12.06
CA ILE A 88 6.99 -4.49 11.39
C ILE A 88 6.98 -4.74 9.87
N LEU A 89 5.77 -4.74 9.30
CA LEU A 89 5.55 -4.67 7.87
C LEU A 89 5.33 -3.22 7.46
N LEU A 90 5.73 -2.90 6.23
CA LEU A 90 5.45 -1.65 5.58
C LEU A 90 4.45 -1.89 4.46
N LEU A 91 3.32 -1.19 4.51
CA LEU A 91 2.41 -1.03 3.39
C LEU A 91 2.79 0.21 2.60
N GLU A 92 3.03 0.05 1.30
CA GLU A 92 3.33 1.11 0.36
C GLU A 92 2.23 1.16 -0.71
N ALA A 93 1.34 2.14 -0.62
CA ALA A 93 0.23 2.30 -1.56
C ALA A 93 0.55 3.34 -2.64
N PHE A 94 0.64 2.90 -3.89
CA PHE A 94 0.65 3.77 -5.07
C PHE A 94 -0.79 4.00 -5.52
N LEU A 95 -1.33 5.21 -5.26
CA LEU A 95 -2.68 5.59 -5.68
C LEU A 95 -2.66 5.94 -7.17
N LEU A 96 -3.45 5.22 -7.96
CA LEU A 96 -3.57 5.46 -9.40
C LEU A 96 -4.21 6.82 -9.64
N ASP A 97 -3.62 7.59 -10.56
CA ASP A 97 -4.10 8.89 -11.04
C ASP A 97 -4.21 9.98 -9.95
N PHE A 98 -3.71 9.72 -8.74
CA PHE A 98 -3.66 10.69 -7.66
C PHE A 98 -2.44 11.62 -7.80
N THR A 99 -2.65 12.89 -7.50
CA THR A 99 -1.57 13.87 -7.32
C THR A 99 -1.81 14.65 -6.03
N GLY A 100 -0.75 14.87 -5.26
CA GLY A 100 -0.83 15.60 -3.99
C GLY A 100 0.09 15.03 -2.91
N ASP A 101 -0.09 15.53 -1.70
CA ASP A 101 0.63 15.09 -0.51
C ASP A 101 -0.33 14.46 0.50
N LEU A 102 0.06 13.27 0.99
CA LEU A 102 -0.70 12.48 1.95
C LEU A 102 0.02 12.37 3.31
N TYR A 103 1.21 12.94 3.47
CA TYR A 103 1.95 12.85 4.74
C TYR A 103 1.14 13.34 5.94
N GLY A 104 1.17 12.56 7.03
CA GLY A 104 0.42 12.83 8.25
C GLY A 104 -1.10 12.62 8.14
N ARG A 105 -1.62 12.23 6.97
CA ARG A 105 -3.03 11.86 6.84
C ARG A 105 -3.23 10.41 7.29
N THR A 106 -4.38 10.15 7.92
CA THR A 106 -4.86 8.78 8.14
C THR A 106 -5.58 8.30 6.89
N LEU A 107 -5.14 7.16 6.36
CA LEU A 107 -5.76 6.48 5.23
C LEU A 107 -6.40 5.17 5.70
N THR A 108 -7.48 4.78 5.01
CA THR A 108 -7.99 3.41 5.03
C THR A 108 -7.60 2.76 3.71
N VAL A 109 -6.80 1.70 3.77
CA VAL A 109 -6.35 0.92 2.61
C VAL A 109 -7.02 -0.44 2.65
N ALA A 110 -7.73 -0.81 1.60
CA ALA A 110 -8.25 -2.15 1.38
C ALA A 110 -7.33 -2.94 0.45
N LEU A 111 -6.89 -4.12 0.90
CA LEU A 111 -6.20 -5.12 0.09
C LEU A 111 -7.25 -6.07 -0.47
N HIS A 112 -7.50 -6.01 -1.77
CA HIS A 112 -8.58 -6.76 -2.40
C HIS A 112 -8.12 -8.11 -2.94
N GLU A 113 -7.09 -8.10 -3.79
CA GLU A 113 -6.59 -9.29 -4.46
C GLU A 113 -5.06 -9.27 -4.52
N ARG A 114 -4.40 -10.37 -4.13
CA ARG A 114 -2.94 -10.52 -4.21
C ARG A 114 -2.55 -10.88 -5.63
N ILE A 115 -1.97 -9.93 -6.37
CA ILE A 115 -1.59 -10.13 -7.77
C ILE A 115 -0.23 -10.82 -7.92
N ARG A 116 0.67 -10.70 -6.92
CA ARG A 116 1.93 -11.46 -6.85
C ARG A 116 2.55 -11.47 -5.45
N GLY A 117 3.56 -12.32 -5.25
CA GLY A 117 4.46 -12.28 -4.10
C GLY A 117 5.53 -11.16 -4.19
N GLN A 118 6.31 -11.02 -3.12
CA GLN A 118 7.46 -10.11 -3.08
C GLN A 118 8.63 -10.66 -3.90
N VAL A 119 9.34 -9.77 -4.59
CA VAL A 119 10.52 -10.09 -5.40
C VAL A 119 11.58 -9.02 -5.17
N ALA A 120 12.82 -9.44 -4.92
CA ALA A 120 13.95 -8.53 -4.81
C ALA A 120 14.49 -8.21 -6.21
N TYR A 121 14.67 -6.93 -6.51
CA TYR A 121 15.22 -6.47 -7.78
C TYR A 121 16.64 -5.92 -7.60
N THR A 122 17.53 -6.30 -8.53
CA THR A 122 18.87 -5.73 -8.62
C THR A 122 18.84 -4.57 -9.62
N GLY A 123 18.91 -3.34 -9.10
CA GLY A 123 18.86 -2.12 -9.93
C GLY A 123 17.44 -1.59 -10.18
N SER A 124 17.34 -0.31 -10.52
CA SER A 124 16.08 0.41 -10.65
C SER A 124 15.29 0.10 -11.92
N GLU A 125 15.95 -0.31 -13.00
CA GLU A 125 15.28 -0.56 -14.29
C GLU A 125 14.32 -1.75 -14.23
N ALA A 126 14.78 -2.89 -13.68
CA ALA A 126 13.96 -4.08 -13.51
C ALA A 126 12.79 -3.83 -12.56
N LEU A 127 13.02 -3.07 -11.49
CA LEU A 127 11.97 -2.65 -10.56
C LEU A 127 10.92 -1.79 -11.27
N ILE A 128 11.33 -0.75 -12.01
CA ILE A 128 10.41 0.12 -12.75
C ILE A 128 9.59 -0.68 -13.77
N ALA A 129 10.22 -1.60 -14.49
CA ALA A 129 9.52 -2.45 -15.45
C ALA A 129 8.43 -3.28 -14.77
N GLN A 130 8.72 -3.87 -13.61
CA GLN A 130 7.71 -4.60 -12.85
C GLN A 130 6.60 -3.67 -12.33
N LEU A 131 6.94 -2.51 -11.75
CA LEU A 131 5.94 -1.59 -11.22
C LEU A 131 4.92 -1.15 -12.28
N ARG A 132 5.36 -0.98 -13.54
CA ARG A 132 4.45 -0.71 -14.66
C ARG A 132 3.49 -1.88 -14.93
N VAL A 133 4.01 -3.11 -14.91
CA VAL A 133 3.19 -4.32 -15.08
C VAL A 133 2.17 -4.44 -13.94
N ASP A 134 2.59 -4.20 -12.71
CA ASP A 134 1.72 -4.26 -11.54
C ASP A 134 0.59 -3.23 -11.64
N VAL A 135 0.89 -1.99 -12.04
CA VAL A 135 -0.12 -0.95 -12.23
C VAL A 135 -1.12 -1.33 -13.33
N GLU A 136 -0.67 -1.92 -14.44
CA GLU A 136 -1.57 -2.36 -15.51
C GLU A 136 -2.47 -3.52 -15.08
N GLN A 137 -1.94 -4.46 -14.29
CA GLN A 137 -2.75 -5.52 -13.70
C GLN A 137 -3.81 -4.97 -12.74
N VAL A 138 -3.46 -3.99 -11.91
CA VAL A 138 -4.42 -3.33 -11.03
C VAL A 138 -5.48 -2.55 -11.82
N ARG A 139 -5.12 -1.91 -12.94
CA ARG A 139 -6.11 -1.27 -13.83
C ARG A 139 -7.06 -2.27 -14.45
N SER A 140 -6.55 -3.40 -14.92
CA SER A 140 -7.37 -4.50 -15.46
C SER A 140 -8.33 -5.04 -14.39
N TRP A 141 -7.80 -5.33 -13.20
CA TRP A 141 -8.59 -5.77 -12.05
C TRP A 141 -9.73 -4.80 -11.72
N ALA A 142 -9.44 -3.49 -11.68
CA ALA A 142 -10.43 -2.46 -11.38
C ALA A 142 -11.46 -2.21 -12.49
N ALA A 143 -11.20 -2.66 -13.72
CA ALA A 143 -12.18 -2.59 -14.81
C ALA A 143 -13.18 -3.76 -14.77
N ASP A 144 -12.76 -4.88 -14.17
CA ASP A 144 -13.55 -6.11 -14.08
C ASP A 144 -14.42 -6.19 -12.80
N HIS A 145 -14.29 -5.22 -11.89
CA HIS A 145 -14.95 -5.17 -10.57
C HIS A 145 -15.55 -3.79 -10.26
#